data_AF-A0A4Y2M2C7-F1
#
_entry.id   AF-A0A4Y2M2C7-F1
#
_cell.length_a   1.000
_cell.length_b   1.000
_cell.length_c   1.000
_cell.angle_alpha   90.00
_cell.angle_beta   90.00
_cell.angle_gamma   90.00
#
_symmetry.space_group_name_H-M   'P 1'
#
loop_
_entity.id
_entity.type
_entity.pdbx_description
1 polymer ?
#
loop_
_entity_poly.entity_id
_entity_poly.type
_entity_poly.pdbx_seq_one_letter_code
_entity_poly.pdbx_strand_id
1 'polypeptide(L)'
;MHFKIETDHKPLVPIFSKKNLNDLSPRLQRIKLRIMKFPYTIVHIPGKELFAVDVLSRNPQKVPYKRKELEAEIDAFIQVITSSLPASSRRLDELRVSQLKDETCQKLTDYVL
;
A
#
# COMPACT_ATOMS: atom_id res chain seq x y z
N MET A 1 9.22 11.22 -21.22
CA MET A 1 9.81 11.90 -20.04
C MET A 1 10.24 10.83 -19.06
N HIS A 2 11.52 10.73 -18.72
CA HIS A 2 12.05 9.76 -17.76
C HIS A 2 12.17 10.40 -16.38
N PHE A 3 11.74 9.72 -15.32
CA PHE A 3 11.73 10.25 -13.96
C PHE A 3 12.84 9.64 -13.11
N LYS A 4 13.41 10.44 -12.20
CA LYS A 4 14.31 9.95 -11.15
C LYS A 4 13.57 10.02 -9.82
N ILE A 5 13.43 8.88 -9.15
CA ILE A 5 12.82 8.75 -7.83
C ILE A 5 13.94 8.65 -6.81
N GLU A 6 13.94 9.55 -5.83
CA GLU A 6 14.90 9.59 -4.75
C GLU A 6 14.21 9.17 -3.44
N THR A 7 14.85 8.29 -2.67
CA THR A 7 14.32 7.78 -1.40
C THR A 7 15.43 7.58 -0.39
N ASP A 8 15.16 7.83 0.88
CA ASP A 8 16.04 7.46 2.00
C ASP A 8 15.87 5.99 2.41
N HIS A 9 14.87 5.30 1.86
CA HIS A 9 14.52 3.94 2.26
C HIS A 9 15.19 2.90 1.35
N LYS A 10 16.40 2.46 1.73
CA LYS A 10 17.20 1.47 0.97
C LYS A 10 16.42 0.25 0.47
N PRO A 11 15.52 -0.39 1.25
CA PRO A 11 14.73 -1.52 0.75
C PRO A 11 13.80 -1.21 -0.43
N LEU A 12 13.38 0.04 -0.64
CA LEU A 12 12.49 0.39 -1.77
C LEU A 12 13.21 0.32 -3.11
N VAL A 13 14.52 0.58 -3.14
CA VAL A 13 15.34 0.53 -4.35
C VAL A 13 15.22 -0.86 -5.03
N PRO A 14 15.58 -1.99 -4.39
CA PRO A 14 15.46 -3.30 -5.03
C PRO A 14 14.01 -3.73 -5.27
N ILE A 15 13.06 -3.32 -4.43
CA ILE A 15 11.62 -3.63 -4.63
C ILE A 15 11.12 -3.04 -5.96
N PHE A 16 11.43 -1.77 -6.23
CA PHE A 16 10.92 -1.08 -7.42
C PHE A 16 11.86 -1.11 -8.62
N SER A 17 13.08 -1.62 -8.50
CA SER A 17 14.01 -1.79 -9.63
C SER A 17 14.21 -3.24 -10.07
N LYS A 18 14.33 -4.21 -9.15
CA LYS A 18 14.83 -5.57 -9.46
C LYS A 18 13.86 -6.71 -9.15
N LYS A 19 13.14 -6.66 -8.03
CA LYS A 19 12.27 -7.79 -7.59
C LYS A 19 11.14 -8.04 -8.59
N ASN A 20 10.75 -9.30 -8.83
CA ASN A 20 9.58 -9.57 -9.65
C ASN A 20 8.30 -9.27 -8.87
N LEU A 21 7.19 -9.05 -9.58
CA LEU A 21 5.88 -8.80 -8.93
C LEU A 21 5.49 -9.97 -8.00
N ASN A 22 5.71 -11.21 -8.43
CA ASN A 22 5.34 -12.41 -7.67
C ASN A 22 6.07 -12.53 -6.33
N ASP A 23 7.24 -11.87 -6.18
CA ASP A 23 8.04 -11.92 -4.95
C ASP A 23 7.62 -10.87 -3.91
N LEU A 24 6.60 -10.05 -4.22
CA LEU A 24 6.17 -8.93 -3.40
C LEU A 24 4.86 -9.24 -2.69
N SER A 25 4.67 -8.65 -1.51
CA SER A 25 3.35 -8.70 -0.84
C SER A 25 2.29 -8.02 -1.71
N PRO A 26 0.99 -8.38 -1.58
CA PRO A 26 -0.08 -7.77 -2.37
C PRO A 26 -0.09 -6.23 -2.32
N ARG A 27 0.29 -5.65 -1.17
CA ARG A 27 0.44 -4.20 -1.01
C ARG A 27 1.55 -3.64 -1.91
N LEU A 28 2.73 -4.28 -1.93
CA LEU A 28 3.87 -3.84 -2.74
C LEU A 28 3.66 -4.11 -4.23
N GLN A 29 3.01 -5.22 -4.59
CA GLN A 29 2.59 -5.49 -5.97
C GLN A 29 1.73 -4.37 -6.54
N ARG A 30 0.71 -3.94 -5.77
CA ARG A 30 -0.19 -2.85 -6.16
C ARG A 30 0.57 -1.54 -6.40
N ILE A 31 1.45 -1.17 -5.48
CA ILE A 31 2.25 0.05 -5.62
C ILE A 31 3.15 -0.05 -6.85
N LYS A 32 3.79 -1.21 -7.06
CA LYS A 32 4.69 -1.44 -8.20
C LYS A 32 3.95 -1.36 -9.54
N LEU A 33 2.82 -2.06 -9.68
CA LEU A 33 1.97 -2.00 -10.88
C LEU A 33 1.57 -0.56 -11.23
N ARG A 34 1.23 0.25 -10.23
CA ARG A 34 0.83 1.64 -10.44
C ARG A 34 1.96 2.51 -10.99
N ILE A 35 3.20 2.30 -10.54
CA ILE A 35 4.33 3.11 -11.00
C ILE A 35 4.96 2.58 -12.28
N MET A 36 4.71 1.32 -12.66
CA MET A 36 5.24 0.70 -13.88
C MET A 36 4.83 1.41 -15.18
N LYS A 37 3.74 2.18 -15.17
CA LYS A 37 3.33 3.01 -16.32
C LYS A 37 4.24 4.21 -16.58
N PHE A 38 5.12 4.55 -15.65
CA PHE A 38 6.08 5.64 -15.78
C PHE A 38 7.47 5.06 -16.05
N PRO A 39 8.23 5.57 -17.03
CA PRO A 39 9.62 5.21 -17.17
C PRO A 39 10.44 5.95 -16.08
N TYR A 40 10.98 5.19 -15.12
CA TYR A 40 11.71 5.76 -13.99
C TYR A 40 12.99 4.99 -13.63
N THR A 41 13.87 5.67 -12.90
CA THR A 41 14.96 5.08 -12.11
C THR A 41 14.76 5.43 -10.64
N ILE A 42 15.13 4.53 -9.74
CA ILE A 42 15.03 4.74 -8.28
C ILE A 42 16.40 4.62 -7.63
N VAL A 43 16.76 5.60 -6.81
CA VAL A 43 18.06 5.65 -6.12
C VAL A 43 17.88 5.97 -4.65
N HIS A 44 18.80 5.46 -3.83
CA HIS A 44 18.88 5.85 -2.43
C HIS A 44 19.70 7.13 -2.27
N ILE A 45 19.20 8.09 -1.50
CA ILE A 45 19.96 9.27 -1.03
C ILE A 45 19.85 9.39 0.50
N PRO A 46 20.85 9.97 1.20
CA PRO A 46 20.76 10.18 2.64
C PRO A 46 19.54 11.04 3.02
N GLY A 47 18.79 10.66 4.07
CA GLY A 47 17.60 11.42 4.50
C GLY A 47 17.85 12.89 4.84
N LYS A 48 19.09 13.25 5.20
CA LYS A 48 19.50 14.65 5.41
C LYS A 48 19.35 15.54 4.16
N GLU A 49 19.38 14.94 2.97
CA GLU A 49 19.21 15.63 1.70
C GLU A 49 17.72 15.73 1.27
N LEU A 50 16.82 14.99 1.94
CA LEU A 50 15.39 14.91 1.63
C LEU A 50 14.53 15.86 2.48
N PHE A 51 15.05 17.05 2.83
CA PHE A 51 14.37 17.98 3.73
C PHE A 51 12.96 18.36 3.26
N ALA A 52 12.78 18.70 1.98
CA ALA A 52 11.48 19.10 1.45
C ALA A 52 10.44 17.96 1.57
N VAL A 53 10.84 16.72 1.29
CA VAL A 53 9.97 15.55 1.38
C VAL A 53 9.65 15.23 2.84
N ASP A 54 10.64 15.29 3.74
CA ASP A 54 10.45 15.07 5.18
C ASP A 54 9.45 16.09 5.75
N VAL A 55 9.59 17.38 5.42
CA VAL A 55 8.65 18.42 5.86
C VAL A 55 7.23 18.16 5.36
N LEU A 56 7.06 17.80 4.09
CA LEU A 56 5.74 17.47 3.54
C LEU A 56 5.15 16.21 4.18
N SER A 57 5.98 15.22 4.50
CA SER A 57 5.54 13.98 5.14
C SER A 57 5.06 14.19 6.58
N ARG A 58 5.67 15.15 7.30
CA ARG A 58 5.31 15.51 8.68
C ARG A 58 4.16 16.51 8.78
N ASN A 59 3.83 17.20 7.69
CA ASN A 59 2.73 18.17 7.65
C ASN A 59 1.67 17.79 6.60
N PRO A 60 0.96 16.66 6.81
CA PRO A 60 -0.08 16.22 5.89
C PRO A 60 -1.24 17.22 5.83
N GLN A 61 -1.85 17.33 4.65
CA GLN A 61 -3.06 18.14 4.47
C GLN A 61 -4.19 17.57 5.33
N LYS A 62 -4.89 18.45 6.08
CA LYS A 62 -6.01 18.05 6.95
C LYS A 62 -7.25 17.58 6.20
N VAL A 63 -7.37 17.98 4.93
CA VAL A 63 -8.49 17.58 4.08
C VAL A 63 -8.05 16.38 3.24
N PRO A 64 -8.74 15.23 3.36
CA PRO A 64 -8.41 14.08 2.53
C PRO A 64 -8.65 14.43 1.07
N TYR A 65 -7.59 14.33 0.26
CA TYR A 65 -7.68 14.51 -1.17
C TYR A 65 -8.40 13.30 -1.77
N LYS A 66 -9.70 13.45 -2.07
CA LYS A 66 -10.50 12.41 -2.73
C LYS A 66 -10.00 12.21 -4.15
N ARG A 67 -9.28 11.11 -4.38
CA ARG A 67 -8.85 10.71 -5.72
C ARG A 67 -9.76 9.56 -6.16
N LYS A 68 -10.93 9.89 -6.73
CA LYS A 68 -11.96 8.92 -7.13
C LYS A 68 -11.42 7.76 -7.98
N GLU A 69 -10.49 8.04 -8.89
CA GLU A 69 -9.85 7.00 -9.72
C GLU A 69 -9.00 6.03 -8.89
N LEU A 70 -8.32 6.53 -7.85
CA LEU A 70 -7.50 5.71 -6.96
C LEU A 70 -8.37 4.83 -6.05
N GLU A 71 -9.48 5.36 -5.57
CA GLU A 71 -10.45 4.61 -4.77
C GLU A 71 -11.02 3.44 -5.59
N ALA A 72 -11.44 3.70 -6.83
CA ALA A 72 -11.94 2.66 -7.74
C ALA A 72 -10.87 1.57 -8.04
N GLU A 73 -9.61 1.96 -8.26
CA GLU A 73 -8.49 1.01 -8.46
C GLU A 73 -8.25 0.15 -7.20
N ILE A 74 -8.39 0.76 -6.02
CA ILE A 74 -8.22 0.07 -4.74
C ILE A 74 -9.32 -0.97 -4.56
N ASP A 75 -10.57 -0.58 -4.81
CA ASP A 75 -11.76 -1.42 -4.66
C ASP A 75 -11.73 -2.60 -5.62
N ALA A 76 -11.41 -2.37 -6.90
CA ALA A 76 -11.30 -3.43 -7.91
C ALA A 76 -10.28 -4.51 -7.48
N PHE A 77 -9.13 -4.12 -6.94
CA PHE A 77 -8.13 -5.07 -6.47
C PHE A 77 -8.55 -5.77 -5.16
N ILE A 78 -9.21 -5.07 -4.23
CA ILE A 78 -9.79 -5.72 -3.05
C ILE A 78 -10.75 -6.81 -3.50
N GLN A 79 -11.60 -6.52 -4.48
CA GLN A 79 -12.56 -7.47 -5.01
C GLN A 79 -11.87 -8.70 -5.64
N VAL A 80 -10.79 -8.50 -6.40
CA VAL A 80 -9.97 -9.61 -6.92
C VAL A 80 -9.42 -10.48 -5.78
N ILE A 81 -8.82 -9.88 -4.75
CA ILE A 81 -8.30 -10.62 -3.60
C ILE A 81 -9.43 -11.40 -2.92
N THR A 82 -10.53 -10.73 -2.57
CA THR A 82 -11.66 -11.36 -1.88
C THR A 82 -12.25 -12.52 -2.69
N SER A 83 -12.35 -12.37 -4.01
CA SER A 83 -12.82 -13.44 -4.90
C SER A 83 -11.87 -14.64 -4.99
N SER A 84 -10.58 -14.42 -4.77
CA SER A 84 -9.53 -15.45 -4.83
C SER A 84 -9.31 -16.20 -3.51
N LEU A 85 -9.94 -15.75 -2.41
CA LEU A 85 -9.81 -16.43 -1.13
C LEU A 85 -10.47 -17.81 -1.19
N PRO A 86 -9.84 -18.86 -0.63
CA PRO A 86 -10.43 -20.20 -0.56
C PRO A 86 -11.49 -20.28 0.56
N ALA A 87 -12.45 -19.37 0.55
CA ALA A 87 -13.52 -19.26 1.55
C ALA A 87 -14.82 -18.83 0.87
N SER A 88 -15.93 -19.48 1.24
CA SER A 88 -17.25 -19.05 0.79
C SER A 88 -17.64 -17.72 1.46
N SER A 89 -18.52 -16.96 0.81
CA SER A 89 -19.09 -15.72 1.38
C SER A 89 -19.66 -15.95 2.77
N ARG A 90 -20.44 -17.02 2.94
CA ARG A 90 -20.99 -17.43 4.23
C ARG A 90 -19.90 -17.64 5.29
N ARG A 91 -18.79 -18.30 4.94
CA ARG A 91 -17.70 -18.55 5.91
C ARG A 91 -16.98 -17.26 6.29
N LEU A 92 -16.82 -16.33 5.35
CA LEU A 92 -16.28 -14.99 5.64
C LEU A 92 -17.19 -14.19 6.57
N ASP A 93 -18.51 -14.31 6.41
CA ASP A 93 -19.48 -13.66 7.30
C ASP A 93 -19.43 -14.24 8.72
N GLU A 94 -19.36 -15.57 8.84
CA GLU A 94 -19.17 -16.25 10.12
C GLU A 94 -17.89 -15.76 10.83
N LEU A 95 -16.76 -15.71 10.11
CA LEU A 95 -15.49 -15.21 10.64
C LEU A 95 -15.59 -13.76 11.11
N ARG A 96 -16.24 -12.88 10.33
CA ARG A 96 -16.46 -11.49 10.71
C ARG A 96 -17.25 -11.39 12.02
N VAL A 97 -18.34 -12.13 12.14
CA VAL A 97 -19.18 -12.12 13.36
C VAL A 97 -18.40 -12.66 14.56
N SER A 98 -17.58 -13.70 14.38
CA SER A 98 -16.74 -14.24 15.45
C SER A 98 -15.66 -13.25 15.89
N GLN A 99 -14.98 -12.58 14.94
CA GLN A 99 -13.97 -11.57 15.26
C GLN A 99 -14.56 -10.37 16.01
N LEU A 100 -15.78 -9.94 15.65
CA LEU A 100 -16.47 -8.87 16.36
C LEU A 100 -16.81 -9.21 17.82
N LYS A 101 -16.88 -10.49 18.17
CA LYS A 101 -17.15 -10.95 19.55
C LYS A 101 -15.87 -11.25 20.32
N ASP A 102 -14.73 -11.37 19.65
CA ASP A 102 -13.45 -11.71 20.25
C ASP A 102 -12.78 -10.47 20.85
N GLU A 103 -12.48 -10.51 22.15
CA GLU A 103 -11.92 -9.38 22.89
C GLU A 103 -10.53 -8.98 22.35
N THR A 104 -9.73 -9.93 21.87
CA THR A 104 -8.41 -9.65 21.30
C THR A 104 -8.54 -8.92 19.96
N CYS A 105 -9.43 -9.38 19.09
CA CYS A 105 -9.72 -8.75 17.81
C CYS A 105 -10.29 -7.33 17.98
N GLN A 106 -11.15 -7.11 18.99
CA GLN A 106 -11.65 -5.78 19.33
C GLN A 106 -10.53 -4.84 19.78
N LYS A 107 -9.62 -5.29 20.65
CA LYS A 107 -8.47 -4.46 21.06
C LYS A 107 -7.55 -4.13 19.88
N LEU A 108 -7.38 -5.06 18.93
CA LEU A 108 -6.55 -4.82 17.74
C LEU A 108 -7.08 -3.69 16.85
N THR A 109 -8.39 -3.46 16.80
CA THR A 109 -8.94 -2.35 16.00
C THR A 109 -8.50 -0.97 16.49
N ASP A 110 -8.12 -0.83 17.76
CA ASP A 110 -7.62 0.43 18.31
C ASP A 110 -6.19 0.76 17.86
N TYR A 111 -5.42 -0.23 17.41
CA TYR A 111 -4.00 -0.07 17.05
C TYR A 111 -3.73 -0.14 15.53
N VAL A 112 -4.72 -0.56 14.73
CA VAL A 112 -4.53 -0.87 13.30
C VAL A 112 -5.21 0.16 12.37
N LEU A 113 -5.72 1.27 12.90
CA LEU A 113 -6.27 2.38 12.11
C LEU A 113 -5.23 3.44 11.75
#